data_AF-A0A834HVD2-F1
#
_entry.id   AF-A0A834HVD2-F1
#
_cell.length_a   1.000
_cell.length_b   1.000
_cell.length_c   1.000
_cell.angle_alpha   90.00
_cell.angle_beta   90.00
_cell.angle_gamma   90.00
#
_symmetry.space_group_name_H-M   'P 1'
#
loop_
_entity.id
_entity.type
_entity.pdbx_description
1 polymer ?
#
loop_
_entity_poly.entity_id
_entity_poly.type
_entity_poly.pdbx_seq_one_letter_code
_entity_poly.pdbx_strand_id
1 'polypeptide(L)'
;MLQVGPWNRLPLTIRWLNHEYTRDFPIKKIPPFHMPVCYGPVISKKLPKSIDFSDKFTLKETNLCYICFQEIAIGREVNCLNSICSIACHILCMSKLFLSNGEYVPIEGKCPKCHCELLWGDIVRKFKGCYRDKHMEIDIQTTNDIYCSDEDD
;
A
#
# COMPACT_ATOMS: atom_id res chain seq x y z
N MET A 1 0.46 9.72 -20.24
CA MET A 1 0.27 8.38 -19.65
C MET A 1 -0.20 8.47 -18.20
N LEU A 2 0.59 9.03 -17.27
CA LEU A 2 0.21 9.07 -15.83
C LEU A 2 -1.08 9.85 -15.50
N GLN A 3 -1.53 10.74 -16.39
CA GLN A 3 -2.75 11.53 -16.22
C GLN A 3 -3.98 10.96 -16.95
N VAL A 4 -3.83 9.87 -17.71
CA VAL A 4 -4.95 9.26 -18.45
C VAL A 4 -5.32 7.91 -17.87
N GLY A 5 -6.58 7.51 -18.04
CA GLY A 5 -7.06 6.20 -17.64
C GLY A 5 -6.44 5.07 -18.48
N PRO A 6 -6.21 3.88 -17.90
CA PRO A 6 -6.48 3.52 -16.50
C PRO A 6 -5.38 3.93 -15.51
N TRP A 7 -4.21 4.39 -15.98
CA TRP A 7 -3.03 4.62 -15.15
C TRP A 7 -3.23 5.66 -14.06
N ASN A 8 -3.99 6.72 -14.33
CA ASN A 8 -4.26 7.82 -13.41
C ASN A 8 -5.03 7.46 -12.14
N ARG A 9 -5.47 6.20 -11.97
CA ARG A 9 -6.10 5.70 -10.74
C ARG A 9 -5.30 4.60 -10.04
N LEU A 10 -4.20 4.15 -10.65
CA LEU A 10 -3.37 3.11 -10.07
C LEU A 10 -2.45 3.72 -9.00
N PRO A 11 -2.20 3.01 -7.89
CA PRO A 11 -1.32 3.50 -6.82
C PRO A 11 0.16 3.37 -7.19
N LEU A 12 0.58 4.10 -8.22
CA LEU A 12 1.93 4.08 -8.79
C LEU A 12 2.89 4.96 -7.98
N THR A 13 4.18 4.65 -8.06
CA THR A 13 5.27 5.50 -7.59
C THR A 13 6.18 5.79 -8.77
N ILE A 14 6.51 7.05 -9.00
CA ILE A 14 7.54 7.43 -9.96
C ILE A 14 8.86 7.46 -9.21
N ARG A 15 9.89 6.77 -9.70
CA ARG A 15 11.18 6.69 -9.01
C ARG A 15 12.33 6.97 -9.95
N TRP A 16 13.13 7.97 -9.61
CA TRP A 16 14.41 8.23 -10.25
C TRP A 16 15.48 7.38 -9.59
N LEU A 17 15.99 6.38 -10.32
CA LEU A 17 17.00 5.46 -9.79
C LEU A 17 18.38 6.13 -9.67
N ASN A 18 18.72 6.95 -10.66
CA ASN A 18 19.93 7.78 -10.66
C ASN A 18 19.50 9.25 -10.80
N HIS A 19 20.03 10.08 -9.89
CA HIS A 19 19.75 11.50 -9.80
C HIS A 19 20.14 12.30 -11.06
N GLU A 20 21.18 11.88 -11.79
CA GLU A 20 21.69 12.58 -12.99
C GLU A 20 20.67 12.61 -14.14
N TYR A 21 19.79 11.61 -14.18
CA TYR A 21 18.73 11.51 -15.19
C TYR A 21 17.42 12.16 -14.75
N THR A 22 17.37 12.76 -13.55
CA THR A 22 16.17 13.46 -13.08
C THR A 22 15.81 14.57 -14.06
N ARG A 23 14.53 14.67 -14.38
CA ARG A 23 13.96 15.75 -15.18
C ARG A 23 12.70 16.27 -14.51
N ASP A 24 12.49 17.56 -14.58
CA ASP A 24 11.25 18.17 -14.14
C ASP A 24 10.09 17.72 -15.05
N PHE A 25 8.93 17.51 -14.43
CA PHE A 25 7.72 17.26 -15.20
C PHE A 25 7.25 18.55 -15.85
N PRO A 26 6.90 18.54 -17.15
CA PRO A 26 6.23 19.68 -17.76
C PRO A 26 4.98 20.04 -16.96
N ILE A 27 4.68 21.34 -16.81
CA ILE A 27 3.56 21.84 -15.97
C ILE A 27 2.23 21.14 -16.31
N LYS A 28 1.99 20.85 -17.59
CA LYS A 28 0.77 20.19 -18.07
C LYS A 28 0.77 18.66 -17.90
N LYS A 29 1.86 18.06 -17.40
CA LYS A 29 2.09 16.61 -17.33
C LYS A 29 2.57 16.16 -15.94
N ILE A 30 2.27 16.92 -14.90
CA ILE A 30 2.60 16.58 -13.51
C ILE A 30 1.84 15.30 -13.11
N PRO A 31 2.49 14.33 -12.42
CA PRO A 31 1.80 13.16 -11.90
C PRO A 31 0.61 13.53 -10.99
N PRO A 32 -0.45 12.70 -10.95
CA PRO A 32 -1.51 12.85 -9.96
C PRO A 32 -0.97 12.86 -8.52
N PHE A 33 -1.65 13.57 -7.61
CA PHE A 33 -1.17 13.78 -6.23
C PHE A 33 -0.91 12.48 -5.44
N HIS A 34 -1.66 11.41 -5.72
CA HIS A 34 -1.51 10.11 -5.07
C HIS A 34 -0.33 9.29 -5.60
N MET A 35 0.38 9.79 -6.62
CA MET A 35 1.57 9.17 -7.19
C MET A 35 2.82 9.90 -6.70
N PRO A 36 3.50 9.40 -5.64
CA PRO A 36 4.69 10.05 -5.14
C PRO A 36 5.85 9.93 -6.15
N VAL A 37 6.67 10.98 -6.20
CA VAL A 37 7.97 10.97 -6.86
C VAL A 37 9.04 10.67 -5.81
N CYS A 38 9.83 9.63 -6.04
CA CYS A 38 10.87 9.15 -5.14
C CYS A 38 12.22 9.09 -5.85
N TYR A 39 13.27 8.93 -5.06
CA TYR A 39 14.65 8.83 -5.55
C TYR A 39 15.37 7.62 -4.95
N GLY A 40 16.42 7.20 -5.63
CA GLY A 40 17.29 6.10 -5.22
C GLY A 40 16.81 4.72 -5.66
N PRO A 41 17.57 3.67 -5.31
CA PRO A 41 17.33 2.31 -5.79
C PRO A 41 16.01 1.71 -5.30
N VAL A 42 15.61 0.60 -5.92
CA VAL A 42 14.46 -0.21 -5.47
C VAL A 42 14.96 -1.33 -4.58
N ILE A 43 14.36 -1.46 -3.39
CA ILE A 43 14.66 -2.54 -2.46
C ILE A 43 13.55 -3.59 -2.56
N SER A 44 13.92 -4.78 -3.02
CA SER A 44 13.03 -5.95 -3.02
C SER A 44 12.99 -6.55 -1.61
N LYS A 45 11.83 -6.52 -0.96
CA LYS A 45 11.62 -7.22 0.31
C LYS A 45 10.86 -8.51 0.06
N LYS A 46 11.48 -9.65 0.39
CA LYS A 46 10.77 -10.93 0.41
C LYS A 46 9.73 -10.87 1.52
N LEU A 47 8.45 -10.95 1.15
CA LEU A 47 7.40 -11.05 2.14
C LEU A 47 7.48 -12.44 2.78
N PRO A 48 7.28 -12.55 4.11
CA PRO A 48 7.00 -13.84 4.70
C PRO A 48 5.81 -14.43 3.97
N LYS A 49 5.89 -15.71 3.58
CA LYS A 49 4.75 -16.43 2.99
C LYS A 49 3.58 -16.23 3.95
N SER A 50 2.46 -15.73 3.45
CA SER A 50 1.22 -15.71 4.21
C SER A 50 1.03 -17.12 4.75
N ILE A 51 1.03 -17.27 6.07
CA ILE A 51 0.79 -18.56 6.70
C ILE A 51 -0.56 -19.01 6.16
N ASP A 52 -0.57 -20.09 5.38
CA ASP A 52 -1.80 -20.77 5.03
C ASP A 52 -2.45 -21.16 6.35
N PHE A 53 -3.60 -20.55 6.65
CA PHE A 53 -4.37 -20.80 7.87
C PHE A 53 -5.09 -22.16 7.80
N SER A 54 -4.45 -23.18 7.24
CA SER A 54 -4.84 -24.57 7.48
C SER A 54 -4.24 -24.99 8.83
N ASP A 55 -5.12 -25.27 9.79
CA ASP A 55 -4.83 -26.09 10.98
C ASP A 55 -4.15 -25.43 12.20
N LYS A 56 -4.68 -24.30 12.66
CA LYS A 56 -4.74 -24.03 14.12
C LYS A 56 -6.09 -23.43 14.51
N PHE A 57 -7.05 -24.30 14.83
CA PHE A 57 -8.24 -23.96 15.60
C PHE A 57 -7.82 -23.59 17.04
N THR A 58 -7.37 -22.36 17.23
CA THR A 58 -7.56 -21.67 18.50
C THR A 58 -8.80 -20.81 18.33
N LEU A 59 -9.71 -20.87 19.32
CA LEU A 59 -10.94 -20.07 19.41
C LEU A 59 -10.59 -18.59 19.20
N LYS A 60 -10.61 -18.11 17.96
CA LYS A 60 -10.25 -16.74 17.60
C LYS A 60 -11.54 -15.98 17.33
N GLU A 61 -11.70 -14.91 18.09
CA GLU A 61 -12.72 -13.88 17.95
C GLU A 61 -13.03 -13.62 16.47
N THR A 62 -14.26 -13.88 16.06
CA THR A 62 -14.76 -13.54 14.73
C THR A 62 -14.75 -12.02 14.60
N ASN A 63 -13.88 -11.48 13.74
CA ASN A 63 -13.90 -10.04 13.45
C ASN A 63 -15.08 -9.73 12.53
N LEU A 64 -15.99 -8.86 12.98
CA LEU A 64 -17.11 -8.37 12.17
C LEU A 64 -16.68 -7.14 11.36
N CYS A 65 -17.14 -7.07 10.11
CA CYS A 65 -16.93 -5.89 9.28
C CYS A 65 -17.73 -4.71 9.80
N TYR A 66 -17.07 -3.57 9.99
CA TYR A 66 -17.69 -2.33 10.44
C TYR A 66 -18.78 -1.77 9.49
N ILE A 67 -18.77 -2.16 8.21
CA ILE A 67 -19.67 -1.62 7.18
C ILE A 67 -20.90 -2.51 6.96
N CYS A 68 -20.69 -3.82 6.76
CA CYS A 68 -21.79 -4.76 6.46
C CYS A 68 -22.19 -5.65 7.64
N PHE A 69 -21.47 -5.55 8.77
CA PHE A 69 -21.69 -6.33 9.99
C PHE A 69 -21.58 -7.85 9.81
N GLN A 70 -21.00 -8.32 8.70
CA GLN A 70 -20.73 -9.74 8.43
C GLN A 70 -19.32 -10.11 8.86
N GLU A 71 -19.10 -11.40 9.12
CA GLU A 71 -17.79 -11.95 9.50
C GLU A 71 -16.72 -11.72 8.43
N ILE A 72 -15.51 -11.40 8.89
CA ILE A 72 -14.31 -11.30 8.07
C ILE A 72 -13.49 -12.57 8.28
N ALA A 73 -13.09 -13.22 7.18
CA ALA A 73 -12.15 -14.32 7.24
C ALA A 73 -10.84 -13.89 7.92
N ILE A 74 -10.30 -14.74 8.78
CA ILE A 74 -9.09 -14.45 9.57
C ILE A 74 -7.94 -14.02 8.65
N GLY A 75 -7.30 -12.89 8.96
CA GLY A 75 -6.20 -12.33 8.17
C GLY A 75 -6.63 -11.67 6.85
N ARG A 76 -7.94 -11.49 6.64
CA ARG A 76 -8.52 -10.81 5.47
C ARG A 76 -9.16 -9.46 5.83
N GLU A 77 -8.91 -8.96 7.04
CA GLU A 77 -9.34 -7.65 7.48
C GLU A 77 -8.49 -6.51 6.89
N VAL A 78 -9.17 -5.48 6.42
CA VAL A 78 -8.57 -4.21 6.05
C VAL A 78 -8.70 -3.26 7.23
N ASN A 79 -7.57 -2.72 7.67
CA ASN A 79 -7.46 -1.83 8.81
C ASN A 79 -7.11 -0.40 8.36
N CYS A 80 -7.46 0.58 9.19
CA CYS A 80 -7.03 1.97 8.99
C CYS A 80 -5.49 2.09 9.07
N LEU A 81 -4.93 3.11 8.42
CA LEU A 81 -3.50 3.45 8.56
C LEU A 81 -3.18 4.09 9.91
N ASN A 82 -4.15 4.74 10.54
CA ASN A 82 -4.02 5.28 11.89
C ASN A 82 -3.90 4.14 12.92
N SER A 83 -2.77 4.07 13.64
CA SER A 83 -2.44 2.98 14.58
C SER A 83 -3.41 2.87 15.76
N ILE A 84 -4.03 3.98 16.20
CA ILE A 84 -5.02 3.97 17.28
C ILE A 84 -6.44 3.61 16.79
N CYS A 85 -6.66 3.48 15.48
CA CYS A 85 -7.97 3.16 14.92
C CYS A 85 -8.15 1.65 14.76
N SER A 86 -9.01 1.06 15.58
CA SER A 86 -9.37 -0.36 15.54
C SER A 86 -10.53 -0.68 14.59
N ILE A 87 -10.56 -0.09 13.39
CA ILE A 87 -11.56 -0.47 12.38
C ILE A 87 -11.09 -1.73 11.65
N ALA A 88 -12.02 -2.68 11.45
CA ALA A 88 -11.83 -3.85 10.61
C ALA A 88 -12.96 -3.91 9.57
N CYS A 89 -12.60 -4.03 8.29
CA CYS A 89 -13.56 -4.13 7.18
C CYS A 89 -13.15 -5.18 6.16
N HIS A 90 -14.11 -5.68 5.37
CA HIS A 90 -13.74 -6.34 4.11
C HIS A 90 -13.12 -5.34 3.14
N ILE A 91 -12.15 -5.80 2.35
CA ILE A 91 -11.55 -5.00 1.27
C ILE A 91 -12.61 -4.48 0.28
N LEU A 92 -13.62 -5.29 -0.03
CA LEU A 92 -14.69 -4.90 -0.94
C LEU A 92 -15.59 -3.81 -0.35
N CYS A 93 -15.92 -3.89 0.93
CA CYS A 93 -16.73 -2.89 1.62
C CYS A 93 -15.98 -1.55 1.69
N MET A 94 -14.71 -1.57 2.06
CA MET A 94 -13.88 -0.35 2.09
C MET A 94 -13.70 0.24 0.68
N SER A 95 -13.47 -0.59 -0.34
CA SER A 95 -13.36 -0.14 -1.73
C SER A 95 -14.63 0.56 -2.18
N LYS A 96 -15.80 -0.08 -2.02
CA LYS A 96 -17.10 0.48 -2.40
C LYS A 96 -17.39 1.81 -1.72
N LEU A 97 -17.00 1.96 -0.44
CA LEU A 97 -17.18 3.21 0.29
C LEU A 97 -16.36 4.36 -0.32
N PHE A 98 -15.20 4.07 -0.90
CA PHE A 98 -14.29 5.09 -1.45
C PHE A 98 -14.50 5.34 -2.95
N LEU A 99 -15.24 4.47 -3.64
CA LEU A 99 -15.48 4.59 -5.08
C LEU A 99 -16.44 5.74 -5.39
N SER A 100 -16.10 6.48 -6.45
CA SER A 100 -17.03 7.34 -7.17
C SER A 100 -17.78 6.53 -8.22
N ASN A 101 -18.97 6.99 -8.64
CA ASN A 101 -19.77 6.31 -9.65
C ASN A 101 -19.01 6.12 -10.96
N GLY A 102 -19.06 4.91 -11.52
CA GLY A 102 -18.42 4.56 -12.79
C GLY A 102 -16.95 4.16 -12.69
N GLU A 103 -16.36 4.16 -11.50
CA GLU A 103 -14.96 3.83 -11.27
C GLU A 103 -14.77 2.43 -10.66
N TYR A 104 -13.60 1.82 -10.92
CA TYR A 104 -13.27 0.47 -10.43
C TYR A 104 -12.23 0.46 -9.31
N VAL A 105 -11.34 1.46 -9.27
CA VAL A 105 -10.25 1.55 -8.29
C VAL A 105 -10.37 2.87 -7.54
N PRO A 106 -10.56 2.86 -6.21
CA PRO A 106 -10.52 4.09 -5.43
C PRO A 106 -9.12 4.70 -5.44
N ILE A 107 -9.04 6.03 -5.34
CA ILE A 107 -7.77 6.75 -5.17
C ILE A 107 -7.56 7.04 -3.68
N GLU A 108 -8.57 7.61 -3.05
CA GLU A 108 -8.57 8.05 -1.66
C GLU A 108 -9.98 7.91 -1.06
N GLY A 109 -10.05 8.04 0.26
CA GLY A 109 -11.31 8.12 0.99
C GLY A 109 -11.09 8.39 2.47
N LYS A 110 -12.18 8.49 3.23
CA LYS A 110 -12.15 8.75 4.68
C LYS A 110 -12.51 7.49 5.46
N CYS A 111 -11.72 7.20 6.49
CA CYS A 111 -12.05 6.12 7.41
C CYS A 111 -13.43 6.37 8.05
N PRO A 112 -14.40 5.44 8.00
CA PRO A 112 -15.74 5.68 8.54
C PRO A 112 -15.77 5.70 10.08
N LYS A 113 -14.69 5.25 10.76
CA LYS A 113 -14.57 5.28 12.23
C LYS A 113 -13.87 6.54 12.74
N CYS A 114 -12.68 6.85 12.23
CA CYS A 114 -11.85 7.96 12.73
C CYS A 114 -11.75 9.16 11.76
N HIS A 115 -12.40 9.09 10.60
CA HIS A 115 -12.51 10.18 9.62
C HIS A 115 -11.19 10.72 9.03
N CYS A 116 -10.05 10.06 9.30
CA CYS A 116 -8.79 10.43 8.67
C CYS A 116 -8.81 10.13 7.17
N GLU A 117 -8.10 10.95 6.41
CA GLU A 117 -7.90 10.75 4.96
C GLU A 117 -6.92 9.62 4.72
N LEU A 118 -7.24 8.77 3.76
CA LEU A 118 -6.50 7.56 3.45
C LEU A 118 -6.33 7.43 1.95
N LEU A 119 -5.11 7.12 1.49
CA LEU A 119 -4.87 6.69 0.12
C LEU A 119 -5.17 5.19 -0.01
N TRP A 120 -5.94 4.83 -1.03
CA TRP A 120 -6.32 3.44 -1.28
C TRP A 120 -5.10 2.54 -1.49
N GLY A 121 -4.10 3.04 -2.22
CA GLY A 121 -2.84 2.34 -2.45
C GLY A 121 -2.12 1.94 -1.16
N ASP A 122 -2.15 2.81 -0.16
CA ASP A 122 -1.52 2.57 1.14
C ASP A 122 -2.28 1.54 1.96
N ILE A 123 -3.62 1.61 1.95
CA ILE A 123 -4.47 0.60 2.57
C ILE A 123 -4.20 -0.79 1.98
N VAL A 124 -4.18 -0.91 0.65
CA VAL A 124 -3.93 -2.19 -0.03
C VAL A 124 -2.52 -2.70 0.26
N ARG A 125 -1.50 -1.81 0.29
CA ARG A 125 -0.15 -2.18 0.71
C ARG A 125 -0.14 -2.73 2.14
N LYS A 126 -0.84 -2.10 3.08
CA LYS A 126 -0.93 -2.57 4.47
C LYS A 126 -1.61 -3.93 4.56
N PHE A 127 -2.72 -4.08 3.85
CA PHE A 127 -3.44 -5.34 3.74
C PHE A 127 -2.58 -6.50 3.19
N LYS A 128 -1.67 -6.21 2.25
CA LYS A 128 -0.74 -7.19 1.69
C LYS A 128 0.53 -7.38 2.51
N GLY A 129 0.67 -6.74 3.68
CA GLY A 129 1.87 -6.79 4.51
C GLY A 129 3.09 -6.05 3.91
N CYS A 130 2.86 -5.15 2.96
CA CYS A 130 3.89 -4.40 2.23
C CYS A 130 4.02 -2.94 2.70
N TYR A 131 3.28 -2.53 3.74
CA TYR A 131 3.28 -1.15 4.20
C TYR A 131 4.51 -0.88 5.07
N ARG A 132 5.27 0.16 4.71
CA ARG A 132 6.37 0.65 5.52
C ARG A 132 5.81 1.65 6.52
N ASP A 133 5.96 1.38 7.81
CA ASP A 133 5.93 2.47 8.78
C ASP A 133 7.08 3.43 8.43
N LYS A 134 6.84 4.74 8.48
CA LYS A 134 7.75 5.80 8.00
C LYS A 134 9.10 5.89 8.74
N HIS A 135 9.48 4.92 9.58
CA HIS A 135 10.77 4.84 10.25
C HIS A 135 11.64 3.73 9.69
N MET A 136 12.18 3.95 8.49
CA MET A 136 13.38 3.24 8.05
C MET A 136 14.32 4.29 7.48
N GLU A 137 15.12 4.87 8.37
CA GLU A 137 16.34 5.56 7.98
C GLU A 137 17.16 4.56 7.16
N ILE A 138 17.47 4.94 5.94
CA ILE A 138 18.30 4.15 5.05
C ILE A 138 19.74 4.38 5.54
N ASP A 139 20.27 3.42 6.28
CA ASP A 139 21.71 3.38 6.52
C ASP A 139 22.41 2.98 5.20
N ILE A 140 23.28 3.88 4.74
CA ILE A 140 24.05 3.75 3.49
C ILE A 140 25.00 2.53 3.56
N GLN A 141 25.25 1.98 4.75
CA GLN A 141 26.11 0.80 4.90
C GLN A 141 25.46 -0.49 4.39
N THR A 142 24.13 -0.66 4.48
CA THR A 142 23.48 -1.93 4.07
C THR A 142 23.41 -2.10 2.55
N THR A 143 23.63 -1.04 1.76
CA THR A 143 23.67 -1.15 0.29
C THR A 143 24.95 -1.78 -0.23
N ASN A 144 26.05 -1.75 0.53
CA ASN A 144 27.32 -2.35 0.09
C ASN A 144 27.36 -3.87 0.26
N ASP A 145 26.62 -4.42 1.24
CA ASP A 145 26.59 -5.87 1.48
C ASP A 145 25.74 -6.65 0.45
N ILE A 146 24.97 -5.95 -0.39
CA ILE A 146 24.12 -6.55 -1.42
C ILE A 146 24.85 -6.71 -2.76
N TYR A 147 25.91 -5.92 -3.01
CA TYR A 147 26.65 -5.94 -4.28
C TYR A 147 27.94 -6.78 -4.24
N CYS A 148 28.26 -7.42 -3.11
CA CYS A 148 29.51 -8.17 -2.94
C CYS A 148 29.35 -9.71 -3.06
N SER A 149 28.15 -10.23 -3.36
CA SER A 149 27.89 -11.67 -3.40
C SER A 149 27.96 -12.32 -4.79
N ASP A 150 28.18 -11.54 -5.84
CA ASP A 150 28.05 -12.02 -7.23
C ASP A 150 29.38 -11.98 -8.02
N GLU A 151 30.54 -11.94 -7.34
CA GLU A 151 31.88 -12.03 -7.98
C GLU A 151 32.66 -13.30 -7.57
N ASP A 152 32.04 -14.48 -7.66
CA ASP A 152 32.78 -15.74 -7.69
C ASP A 152 32.28 -16.61 -8.86
N ASP A 153 32.93 -16.49 -10.02
CA ASP A 153 33.13 -17.55 -11.03
C ASP A 153 34.32 -17.18 -11.96
#